data_AF-A0A9P0FMK4-F1
#
_entry.id   AF-A0A9P0FMK4-F1
#
_cell.length_a   1.000
_cell.length_b   1.000
_cell.length_c   1.000
_cell.angle_alpha   90.00
_cell.angle_beta   90.00
_cell.angle_gamma   90.00
#
_symmetry.space_group_name_H-M   'P 1'
#
loop_
_entity.id
_entity.type
_entity.pdbx_description
1 polymer ?
#
loop_
_entity_poly.entity_id
_entity_poly.type
_entity_poly.pdbx_seq_one_letter_code
_entity_poly.pdbx_strand_id
1 'polypeptide(L)'
;MSFPTKEERSVCWGARDKYWECLDTNPKKENICEEFKKVYEKSCSAQWVKHFDRKRNYLQFKERIEKHGVPNKNINEQSHKQKRRVYQEIACR
;
A
#
# COMPACT_ATOMS: atom_id res chain seq x y z
N MET A 1 10.59 -11.08 -17.63
CA MET A 1 10.29 -9.80 -16.97
C MET A 1 11.15 -8.74 -17.65
N SER A 2 10.53 -7.80 -18.37
CA SER A 2 11.27 -6.71 -19.03
C SER A 2 11.74 -5.72 -17.98
N PHE A 3 13.00 -5.31 -18.06
CA PHE A 3 13.53 -4.24 -17.22
C PHE A 3 12.98 -2.91 -17.75
N PRO A 4 12.28 -2.11 -16.93
CA PRO A 4 11.69 -0.87 -17.41
C PRO A 4 12.77 0.10 -17.86
N THR A 5 12.52 0.77 -18.98
CA THR A 5 13.44 1.76 -19.54
C THR A 5 13.56 2.98 -18.61
N LYS A 6 14.57 3.83 -18.84
CA LYS A 6 14.78 5.04 -18.04
C LYS A 6 13.55 5.96 -18.07
N GLU A 7 12.91 6.06 -19.24
CA GLU A 7 11.71 6.87 -19.48
C GLU A 7 10.51 6.31 -18.71
N GLU A 8 10.23 5.01 -18.82
CA GLU A 8 9.16 4.34 -18.09
C GLU A 8 9.32 4.49 -16.57
N ARG A 9 10.56 4.41 -16.07
CA ARG A 9 10.87 4.65 -14.66
C ARG A 9 10.54 6.07 -14.23
N SER A 10 10.86 7.07 -15.06
CA SER A 10 10.56 8.48 -14.77
C SER A 10 9.06 8.74 -14.71
N VAL A 11 8.29 8.14 -15.63
CA VAL A 11 6.83 8.23 -15.67
C VAL A 11 6.22 7.58 -14.43
N CYS A 12 6.70 6.39 -14.06
CA CYS A 12 6.26 5.71 -12.84
C CYS A 12 6.51 6.54 -11.57
N TRP A 13 7.69 7.16 -11.43
CA TRP A 13 7.98 8.01 -10.28
C TRP A 13 7.11 9.28 -10.26
N GLY A 14 6.86 9.89 -11.43
CA GLY A 14 5.94 11.03 -11.50
C GLY A 14 4.49 10.68 -11.15
N ALA A 15 4.00 9.51 -11.57
CA ALA A 15 2.67 9.01 -11.20
C ALA A 15 2.57 8.73 -9.70
N ARG A 16 3.63 8.14 -9.11
CA ARG A 16 3.74 7.91 -7.67
C ARG A 16 3.63 9.22 -6.88
N ASP A 17 4.41 10.22 -7.26
CA ASP A 17 4.51 11.47 -6.52
C ASP A 17 3.17 12.23 -6.53
N LYS A 18 2.48 12.26 -7.69
CA LYS A 18 1.11 12.81 -7.79
C LYS A 18 0.11 12.07 -6.90
N TYR A 19 0.17 10.74 -6.88
CA TYR A 19 -0.71 9.94 -6.02
C TYR A 19 -0.44 10.22 -4.53
N TRP A 20 0.83 10.35 -4.14
CA TRP A 20 1.21 10.63 -2.75
C TRP A 20 0.83 12.05 -2.34
N GLU A 21 1.06 13.05 -3.19
CA GLU A 21 0.64 14.43 -2.96
C GLU A 21 -0.88 14.53 -2.76
N CYS A 22 -1.65 13.79 -3.56
CA CYS A 22 -3.11 13.71 -3.39
C CYS A 22 -3.50 13.16 -2.02
N LEU A 23 -2.86 12.09 -1.57
CA LEU A 23 -3.13 11.47 -0.26
C LEU A 23 -2.74 12.37 0.91
N ASP A 24 -1.65 13.13 0.79
CA ASP A 24 -1.19 14.04 1.84
C ASP A 24 -2.09 15.27 1.95
N THR A 25 -2.60 15.75 0.81
CA THR A 25 -3.57 16.86 0.75
C THR A 25 -4.96 16.44 1.26
N ASN A 26 -5.37 15.19 0.99
CA ASN A 26 -6.72 14.69 1.27
C ASN A 26 -6.72 13.43 2.17
N PRO A 27 -6.32 13.52 3.45
CA PRO A 27 -6.19 12.37 4.34
C PRO A 27 -7.52 11.63 4.64
N LYS A 28 -8.67 12.18 4.25
CA LYS A 28 -10.02 11.63 4.53
C LYS A 28 -10.83 11.27 3.28
N LYS A 29 -10.31 11.49 2.07
CA LYS A 29 -11.06 11.31 0.83
C LYS A 29 -10.29 10.42 -0.15
N GLU A 30 -10.25 9.12 0.16
CA GLU A 30 -9.61 8.11 -0.69
C GLU A 30 -10.18 8.09 -2.12
N ASN A 31 -11.47 8.40 -2.27
CA ASN A 31 -12.17 8.40 -3.56
C ASN A 31 -11.59 9.40 -4.57
N ILE A 32 -10.99 10.50 -4.12
CA ILE A 32 -10.40 11.51 -5.02
C ILE A 32 -9.08 11.00 -5.61
N CYS A 33 -8.34 10.22 -4.83
CA CYS A 33 -7.01 9.74 -5.24
C CYS A 33 -7.07 8.41 -5.99
N GLU A 34 -8.25 7.81 -6.16
CA GLU A 34 -8.42 6.53 -6.85
C GLU A 34 -8.05 6.59 -8.33
N GLU A 35 -8.30 7.73 -8.99
CA GLU A 35 -7.88 7.95 -10.37
C GLU A 35 -6.36 7.96 -10.51
N PHE A 36 -5.66 8.66 -9.61
CA PHE A 36 -4.20 8.67 -9.55
C PHE A 36 -3.63 7.29 -9.20
N LYS A 37 -4.32 6.52 -8.35
CA LYS A 37 -3.95 5.14 -8.03
C LYS A 37 -4.00 4.24 -9.27
N LYS A 38 -5.05 4.35 -10.09
CA LYS A 38 -5.18 3.59 -11.34
C LYS A 38 -4.07 3.93 -12.32
N VAL A 39 -3.68 5.20 -12.43
CA VAL A 39 -2.54 5.62 -13.27
C VAL A 39 -1.23 5.03 -12.72
N TYR A 40 -1.01 5.14 -11.41
CA TYR A 40 0.18 4.62 -10.75
C TYR A 40 0.36 3.10 -10.93
N GLU A 41 -0.70 2.31 -10.74
CA GLU A 41 -0.67 0.85 -10.95
C GLU A 41 -0.42 0.46 -12.42
N LYS A 42 -0.86 1.28 -13.38
CA LYS A 42 -0.62 1.05 -14.81
C LYS A 42 0.78 1.47 -15.26
N SER A 43 1.29 2.57 -14.72
CA SER A 43 2.59 3.13 -15.08
C SER A 43 3.76 2.40 -14.43
N CYS A 44 3.54 1.78 -13.27
CA CYS A 44 4.59 1.09 -12.51
C CYS A 44 4.44 -0.42 -12.56
N SER A 45 5.56 -1.14 -12.48
CA SER A 45 5.54 -2.59 -12.22
C SER A 45 4.88 -2.91 -10.89
N ALA A 46 4.10 -3.99 -10.83
CA ALA A 46 3.43 -4.45 -9.61
C ALA A 46 4.38 -4.68 -8.44
N GLN A 47 5.65 -5.05 -8.69
CA GLN A 47 6.65 -5.19 -7.62
C GLN A 47 7.04 -3.84 -7.01
N TRP A 48 7.16 -2.81 -7.85
CA TRP A 48 7.48 -1.46 -7.39
C TRP A 48 6.34 -0.85 -6.62
N VAL A 49 5.10 -1.03 -7.10
CA VAL A 49 3.89 -0.59 -6.40
C VAL A 49 3.87 -1.14 -4.97
N LYS A 50 4.02 -2.46 -4.81
CA LYS A 50 4.10 -3.12 -3.49
C LYS A 50 5.23 -2.57 -2.62
N HIS A 51 6.41 -2.36 -3.20
CA HIS A 51 7.57 -1.84 -2.46
C HIS A 51 7.33 -0.42 -1.95
N PHE A 52 6.84 0.45 -2.82
CA PHE A 52 6.55 1.85 -2.50
C PHE A 52 5.42 2.00 -1.49
N ASP A 53 4.34 1.22 -1.61
CA ASP A 53 3.24 1.24 -0.65
C ASP A 53 3.71 0.80 0.75
N ARG A 54 4.51 -0.27 0.81
CA ARG A 54 5.12 -0.72 2.07
C ARG A 54 6.02 0.37 2.67
N LYS A 55 6.81 1.05 1.83
CA LYS A 55 7.66 2.16 2.27
C LYS A 55 6.84 3.33 2.83
N ARG A 56 5.74 3.70 2.16
CA ARG A 56 4.85 4.78 2.61
C ARG A 56 4.22 4.47 3.97
N ASN A 57 3.69 3.25 4.13
CA ASN A 57 3.11 2.79 5.40
C ASN A 57 4.14 2.82 6.54
N TYR A 58 5.38 2.43 6.25
CA TYR A 58 6.48 2.52 7.21
C TYR A 58 6.80 3.97 7.60
N LEU A 59 6.85 4.90 6.63
CA LEU A 59 7.11 6.31 6.91
C LEU A 59 5.99 6.92 7.76
N GLN A 60 4.73 6.66 7.44
CA GLN A 60 3.59 7.10 8.25
C GLN A 60 3.63 6.50 9.66
N PHE A 61 4.00 5.22 9.78
CA PHE A 61 4.16 4.59 11.08
C PHE A 61 5.31 5.22 11.86
N LYS A 62 6.46 5.46 11.24
CA LYS A 62 7.62 6.13 11.84
C LYS A 62 7.25 7.51 12.36
N GLU A 63 6.55 8.32 11.56
CA GLU A 63 6.09 9.64 11.96
C GLU A 63 5.13 9.57 13.17
N ARG A 64 4.21 8.59 13.19
CA ARG A 64 3.33 8.37 14.35
C ARG A 64 4.10 7.99 15.61
N ILE A 65 5.12 7.16 15.49
CA ILE A 65 5.98 6.76 16.62
C ILE A 65 6.77 7.96 17.15
N GLU A 66 7.31 8.81 16.26
CA GLU A 66 8.03 10.02 16.65
C GLU A 66 7.13 11.02 17.37
N LYS A 67 5.86 11.16 16.94
CA LYS A 67 4.91 12.10 17.56
C LYS A 67 4.25 11.57 18.85
N HIS A 68 3.90 10.29 18.89
CA HIS A 68 3.04 9.71 19.95
C HIS A 68 3.76 8.67 20.82
N GLY A 69 5.02 8.36 20.53
CA GLY A 69 5.75 7.27 21.17
C GLY A 69 5.35 5.88 20.66
N VAL A 70 6.06 4.85 21.11
CA VAL A 70 5.79 3.46 20.71
C VAL A 70 4.52 2.96 21.41
N PRO A 71 3.46 2.55 20.69
CA PRO A 71 2.29 1.96 21.33
C PRO A 71 2.70 0.66 22.03
N ASN A 72 2.46 0.60 23.34
CA ASN A 72 2.78 -0.55 24.17
C ASN A 72 1.93 -1.76 23.70
N LYS A 73 2.57 -2.87 23.32
CA LYS A 73 1.93 -4.05 22.72
C LYS A 73 1.05 -4.86 23.68
N ASN A 74 0.85 -4.40 24.91
CA ASN A 74 -0.05 -5.06 25.88
C ASN A 74 -1.40 -4.34 25.97
N ILE A 75 -2.15 -4.26 24.87
CA ILE A 75 -3.62 -4.09 24.92
C ILE A 75 -4.25 -4.97 23.84
N ASN A 76 -4.73 -6.11 24.31
CA ASN A 76 -5.82 -6.96 23.84
C ASN A 76 -5.91 -7.39 22.37
N GLU A 77 -5.76 -8.69 22.21
CA GLU A 77 -5.91 -9.53 21.04
C GLU A 77 -7.39 -9.58 20.57
N GLN A 78 -7.93 -8.49 20.05
CA GLN A 78 -9.32 -8.43 19.57
C GLN A 78 -9.48 -7.62 18.28
N SER A 79 -8.82 -8.02 17.18
CA SER A 79 -9.31 -7.70 15.83
C SER A 79 -8.61 -8.53 14.75
N HIS A 80 -9.16 -9.72 14.47
CA HIS A 80 -9.41 -10.28 13.12
C HIS A 80 -9.69 -11.78 13.22
N LYS A 81 -10.82 -12.15 13.81
CA LYS A 81 -11.52 -13.40 13.48
C LYS A 81 -12.16 -13.22 12.09
N GLN A 82 -11.37 -13.21 11.02
CA GLN A 82 -11.91 -13.20 9.67
C GLN A 82 -11.59 -14.55 9.00
N LYS A 83 -12.54 -15.46 9.21
CA LYS A 83 -12.75 -16.76 8.57
C LYS A 83 -11.71 -17.11 7.50
N ARG A 84 -10.69 -17.91 7.88
CA ARG A 84 -9.96 -18.73 6.92
C ARG A 84 -11.00 -19.66 6.29
N ARG A 85 -11.35 -19.44 5.02
CA ARG A 85 -12.13 -20.39 4.23
C ARG A 85 -11.36 -21.71 4.29
N VAL A 86 -11.90 -22.68 5.02
CA VAL A 86 -11.44 -24.06 4.94
C VAL A 86 -11.81 -24.49 3.53
N TYR A 87 -10.82 -24.56 2.64
CA TYR A 87 -11.02 -25.30 1.40
C TYR A 87 -11.26 -26.74 1.83
N GLN A 88 -12.49 -27.19 1.62
CA GLN A 88 -12.96 -28.53 1.90
C GLN A 88 -12.03 -29.55 1.26
N GLU A 89 -11.73 -30.58 2.04
CA GLU A 89 -11.19 -31.85 1.56
C GLU A 89 -12.01 -32.30 0.35
N ILE A 90 -11.40 -32.26 -0.84
CA ILE A 90 -11.92 -33.01 -1.97
C ILE A 90 -11.49 -34.45 -1.71
N ALA A 91 -12.44 -35.23 -1.21
CA ALA A 91 -12.37 -36.67 -1.23
C ALA A 91 -12.24 -37.17 -2.69
N CYS A 92 -11.13 -37.83 -2.98
CA CYS A 92 -11.02 -38.82 -4.05
C CYS A 92 -10.33 -40.04 -3.40
N ARG A 93 -11.13 -40.99 -2.92
CA ARG A 93 -11.59 -42.23 -3.56
C ARG A 93 -10.55 -43.35 -3.50
#